data_AF-A0A0K2T6Y3-F1
#
_entry.id   AF-A0A0K2T6Y3-F1
#
_cell.length_a   1.000
_cell.length_b   1.000
_cell.length_c   1.000
_cell.angle_alpha   90.00
_cell.angle_beta   90.00
_cell.angle_gamma   90.00
#
_symmetry.space_group_name_H-M   'P 1'
#
loop_
_entity.id
_entity.type
_entity.pdbx_description
1 polymer ?
#
loop_
_entity_poly.entity_id
_entity_poly.type
_entity_poly.pdbx_seq_one_letter_code
_entity_poly.pdbx_strand_id
1 'polypeptide(L)'
;MTKTTPAQQTKGLSSKAPVTTTVVTTTTPAPVCRDCFPQWCFHYRNYCSYNFWVRKWCPKTCRICTPVTQKPPCKNLWGWWCQYYKHCCNYTSVAKNCQQTCNKC
;
A
#
# COMPACT_ATOMS: atom_id res chain seq x y z
N MET A 1 26.97 44.49 -35.76
CA MET A 1 27.55 43.47 -36.65
C MET A 1 26.47 42.43 -36.92
N THR A 2 26.12 42.27 -38.19
CA THR A 2 25.24 41.25 -38.78
C THR A 2 25.80 39.85 -38.58
N LYS A 3 24.92 38.85 -38.39
CA LYS A 3 24.89 37.55 -39.11
C LYS A 3 23.90 36.59 -38.41
N THR A 4 22.75 36.28 -39.02
CA THR A 4 22.52 35.26 -40.07
C THR A 4 22.46 33.83 -39.50
N THR A 5 21.23 33.31 -39.45
CA THR A 5 20.85 31.87 -39.34
C THR A 5 21.43 31.06 -40.50
N PRO A 6 21.65 29.74 -40.33
CA PRO A 6 20.90 28.83 -41.20
C PRO A 6 20.33 27.60 -40.46
N ALA A 7 19.16 27.19 -40.94
CA ALA A 7 18.49 25.94 -40.61
C ALA A 7 19.23 24.73 -41.19
N GLN A 8 19.16 23.58 -40.51
CA GLN A 8 19.34 22.28 -41.14
C GLN A 8 18.22 21.33 -40.72
N GLN A 9 17.42 20.98 -41.71
CA GLN A 9 16.49 19.87 -41.72
C GLN A 9 17.30 18.55 -41.78
N THR A 10 16.86 17.55 -41.02
CA THR A 10 17.06 16.16 -41.45
C THR A 10 15.78 15.37 -41.17
N LYS A 11 15.20 14.87 -42.26
CA LYS A 11 14.09 13.92 -42.29
C LYS A 11 14.56 12.60 -41.66
N GLY A 12 13.73 12.01 -40.80
CA GLY A 12 13.91 10.67 -40.25
C GLY A 12 12.55 10.00 -40.12
N LEU A 13 12.35 8.95 -40.92
CA LEU A 13 11.14 8.20 -41.13
C LEU A 13 10.79 7.31 -39.92
N SER A 14 9.50 7.28 -39.56
CA SER A 14 8.72 6.09 -39.17
C SER A 14 9.38 5.02 -38.28
N SER A 15 8.88 4.89 -37.04
CA SER A 15 8.26 3.62 -36.60
C SER A 15 7.43 3.80 -35.33
N LYS A 16 6.15 3.44 -35.46
CA LYS A 16 5.15 3.37 -34.40
C LYS A 16 5.43 2.11 -33.58
N ALA A 17 6.02 2.25 -32.39
CA ALA A 17 6.00 1.21 -31.37
C ALA A 17 5.14 1.73 -30.21
N PRO A 18 4.15 0.96 -29.71
CA PRO A 18 3.47 1.33 -28.47
C PRO A 18 4.49 1.18 -27.34
N VAL A 19 5.00 2.31 -26.86
CA VAL A 19 5.76 2.36 -25.60
C VAL A 19 4.79 1.96 -24.50
N THR A 20 4.89 0.71 -24.04
CA THR A 20 4.22 0.24 -22.84
C THR A 20 4.89 0.90 -21.64
N THR A 21 4.39 2.08 -21.29
CA THR A 21 4.72 2.77 -20.04
C THR A 21 4.27 1.90 -18.88
N THR A 22 5.19 1.09 -18.36
CA THR A 22 4.99 0.36 -17.11
C THR A 22 4.99 1.41 -16.00
N VAL A 23 3.81 1.79 -15.54
CA VAL A 23 3.64 2.65 -14.37
C VAL A 23 4.08 1.83 -13.16
N VAL A 24 5.37 1.93 -12.82
CA VAL A 24 5.90 1.43 -11.55
C VAL A 24 5.23 2.26 -10.47
N THR A 25 4.14 1.73 -9.93
CA THR A 25 3.43 2.37 -8.82
C THR A 25 4.27 2.08 -7.58
N THR A 26 5.22 2.97 -7.29
CA THR A 26 5.99 2.94 -6.05
C THR A 26 5.01 3.10 -4.90
N THR A 27 4.56 1.96 -4.38
CA THR A 27 3.61 1.92 -3.27
C THR A 27 4.43 2.25 -2.03
N THR A 28 4.47 3.54 -1.68
CA THR A 28 5.06 3.98 -0.41
C THR A 28 4.38 3.17 0.70
N PRO A 29 5.13 2.34 1.45
CA PRO A 29 4.52 1.58 2.54
C PRO A 29 3.88 2.57 3.50
N ALA A 30 2.59 2.37 3.77
CA ALA A 30 1.86 3.19 4.72
C ALA A 30 2.65 3.25 6.05
N PRO A 31 2.73 4.42 6.71
CA PRO A 31 3.46 4.54 7.95
C PRO A 31 2.88 3.57 8.98
N VAL A 32 3.67 2.55 9.32
CA VAL A 32 3.26 1.54 10.30
C VAL A 32 3.20 2.24 11.66
N CYS A 33 2.00 2.29 12.25
CA CYS A 33 1.83 2.78 13.62
C CYS A 33 2.50 1.80 14.60
N ARG A 34 3.72 2.15 14.99
CA ARG A 34 4.52 1.39 15.95
C ARG A 34 5.32 2.35 16.82
N ASP A 35 5.60 1.89 18.03
CA ASP A 35 6.55 2.56 18.91
C ASP A 35 7.98 2.24 18.46
N CYS A 36 8.85 3.25 18.44
CA CYS A 36 10.26 3.07 18.07
C CYS A 36 11.05 2.35 19.18
N PHE A 37 10.67 2.55 20.45
CA PHE A 37 11.35 1.98 21.62
C PHE A 37 10.34 1.39 22.61
N PRO A 38 9.84 0.16 22.39
CA PRO A 38 8.70 -0.39 23.14
C PRO A 38 8.88 -0.39 24.66
N GLN A 39 10.07 -0.76 25.15
CA GLN A 39 10.39 -0.79 26.59
C GLN A 39 10.40 0.61 27.21
N TRP A 40 11.02 1.56 26.52
CA TRP A 40 11.06 2.97 26.93
C TRP A 40 9.64 3.57 26.91
N CYS A 41 8.89 3.34 25.84
CA CYS A 41 7.51 3.78 25.72
C CYS A 41 6.60 3.22 26.81
N PHE A 42 6.78 1.96 27.19
CA PHE A 42 6.04 1.35 28.31
C PHE A 42 6.33 2.07 29.63
N HIS A 43 7.61 2.37 29.91
CA HIS A 43 8.02 3.07 31.12
C HIS A 43 7.51 4.52 31.16
N TYR A 44 7.58 5.24 30.03
CA TYR A 44 7.21 6.65 29.94
C TYR A 44 5.79 6.90 29.41
N ARG A 45 4.90 5.90 29.42
CA ARG A 45 3.52 6.02 28.90
C ARG A 45 2.72 7.16 29.54
N ASN A 46 2.99 7.50 30.80
CA ASN A 46 2.30 8.56 31.52
C ASN A 46 2.71 9.98 31.09
N TYR A 47 3.79 10.08 30.30
CA TYR A 47 4.36 11.36 29.85
C TYR A 47 3.81 11.79 28.48
N CYS A 48 2.88 11.02 27.91
CA CYS A 48 2.30 11.30 26.59
C CYS A 48 1.60 12.66 26.50
N SER A 49 1.11 13.24 27.60
CA SER A 49 0.39 14.53 27.58
C SER A 49 1.31 15.76 27.50
N TYR A 50 2.54 15.68 28.02
CA TYR A 50 3.43 16.84 28.12
C TYR A 50 4.82 16.63 27.49
N ASN A 51 5.31 15.40 27.38
CA ASN A 51 6.62 15.14 26.81
C ASN A 51 6.54 14.94 25.29
N PHE A 52 7.11 15.88 24.54
CA PHE A 52 7.15 15.83 23.08
C PHE A 52 7.88 14.58 22.54
N TRP A 53 8.96 14.15 23.20
CA TRP A 53 9.75 13.01 22.74
C TRP A 53 8.97 11.71 22.86
N VAL A 54 8.21 11.54 23.95
CA VAL A 54 7.36 10.36 24.13
C VAL A 54 6.28 10.33 23.05
N ARG A 55 5.65 11.45 22.73
CA ARG A 55 4.68 11.53 21.62
C ARG A 55 5.29 11.20 20.26
N LYS A 56 6.51 11.68 19.99
CA LYS A 56 7.20 11.48 18.71
C LYS A 56 7.65 10.02 18.51
N TRP A 57 8.19 9.40 19.54
CA TRP A 57 8.80 8.06 19.45
C TRP A 57 7.87 6.92 19.88
N CYS A 58 6.81 7.24 20.61
CA CYS A 58 5.82 6.28 21.11
C CYS A 58 4.41 6.58 20.59
N PRO A 59 4.20 6.76 19.28
CA PRO A 59 2.91 7.18 18.76
C PRO A 59 1.82 6.12 18.96
N LYS A 60 2.18 4.83 19.07
CA LYS A 60 1.22 3.76 19.36
C LYS A 60 0.86 3.73 20.85
N THR A 61 1.85 3.78 21.75
CA THR A 61 1.62 3.82 23.21
C THR A 61 0.84 5.07 23.61
N CYS A 62 1.15 6.23 23.02
CA CYS A 62 0.42 7.47 23.26
C CYS A 62 -0.90 7.58 22.48
N ARG A 63 -1.30 6.54 21.73
CA ARG A 63 -2.53 6.50 20.92
C ARG A 63 -2.65 7.66 19.91
N ILE A 64 -1.52 8.18 19.46
CA ILE A 64 -1.44 9.25 18.45
C ILE A 64 -1.69 8.67 17.06
N CYS A 65 -1.27 7.43 16.85
CA CYS A 65 -1.61 6.68 15.65
C CYS A 65 -2.46 5.46 15.99
N THR A 66 -3.27 5.05 15.02
CA THR A 66 -3.92 3.75 15.01
C THR A 66 -3.15 2.83 14.08
N PRO A 67 -2.87 1.57 14.47
CA PRO A 67 -2.39 0.59 13.51
C PRO A 67 -3.40 0.49 12.39
N VAL A 68 -2.94 0.74 11.17
CA VAL A 68 -3.71 0.40 9.99
C VAL A 68 -3.99 -1.09 10.08
N THR A 69 -5.25 -1.44 10.31
CA THR A 69 -5.70 -2.82 10.16
C THR A 69 -5.46 -3.14 8.70
N GLN A 70 -4.36 -3.82 8.39
CA GLN A 70 -4.08 -4.25 7.04
C GLN A 70 -5.27 -5.12 6.64
N LYS A 71 -6.01 -4.67 5.62
CA LYS A 71 -7.00 -5.53 4.98
C LYS A 71 -6.25 -6.81 4.61
N PRO A 72 -6.67 -7.99 5.12
CA PRO A 72 -5.98 -9.21 4.79
C PRO A 72 -5.90 -9.33 3.27
N PRO A 73 -4.79 -9.88 2.72
CA PRO A 73 -4.65 -10.04 1.29
C PRO A 73 -5.87 -10.80 0.78
N CYS A 74 -6.50 -10.31 -0.31
CA CYS A 74 -7.66 -11.01 -0.83
C CYS A 74 -7.21 -12.38 -1.32
N LYS A 75 -7.57 -13.43 -0.57
CA LYS A 75 -7.17 -14.80 -0.83
C LYS A 75 -8.23 -15.78 -0.38
N ASN A 76 -8.24 -16.94 -1.01
CA ASN A 76 -8.99 -18.08 -0.53
C ASN A 76 -8.26 -18.75 0.64
N LEU A 77 -8.82 -18.62 1.84
CA LEU A 77 -8.33 -19.25 3.07
C LEU A 77 -8.49 -20.78 3.03
N TRP A 78 -9.54 -21.30 2.40
CA TRP A 78 -9.75 -22.75 2.27
C TRP A 78 -9.03 -23.37 1.05
N GLY A 79 -8.27 -22.58 0.29
CA GLY A 79 -7.52 -23.08 -0.86
C GLY A 79 -8.42 -23.74 -1.91
N TRP A 80 -8.13 -25.00 -2.25
CA TRP A 80 -8.81 -25.74 -3.31
C TRP A 80 -10.30 -25.98 -3.04
N TRP A 81 -10.72 -26.09 -1.77
CA TRP A 81 -12.13 -26.24 -1.40
C TRP A 81 -13.03 -25.12 -1.93
N CYS A 82 -12.46 -23.92 -2.14
CA CYS A 82 -13.22 -22.81 -2.72
C CYS A 82 -13.68 -23.08 -4.16
N GLN A 83 -12.98 -23.91 -4.93
CA GLN A 83 -13.43 -24.34 -6.26
C GLN A 83 -14.70 -25.19 -6.16
N TYR A 84 -14.75 -26.11 -5.18
CA TYR A 84 -15.90 -26.96 -4.91
C TYR A 84 -17.12 -26.12 -4.47
N TYR A 85 -16.91 -25.13 -3.60
CA TYR A 85 -17.95 -24.25 -3.07
C TYR A 85 -18.20 -22.97 -3.89
N LYS A 86 -17.75 -22.89 -5.15
CA LYS A 86 -17.85 -21.65 -5.96
C LYS A 86 -19.28 -21.13 -6.16
N HIS A 87 -20.27 -22.00 -6.07
CA HIS A 87 -21.69 -21.66 -6.17
C HIS A 87 -22.33 -21.31 -4.83
N CYS A 88 -21.60 -21.46 -3.73
CA CYS A 88 -22.09 -21.26 -2.37
C CYS A 88 -21.68 -19.88 -1.81
N CYS A 89 -21.35 -18.91 -2.65
CA CYS A 89 -20.87 -17.59 -2.23
C CYS A 89 -21.89 -16.73 -1.45
N ASN A 90 -23.15 -17.16 -1.36
CA ASN A 90 -24.14 -16.52 -0.50
C ASN A 90 -23.95 -16.89 0.99
N TYR A 91 -23.32 -18.04 1.28
CA TYR A 91 -23.03 -18.43 2.66
C TYR A 91 -21.90 -17.59 3.23
N THR A 92 -22.12 -16.98 4.38
CA THR A 92 -21.15 -16.07 5.02
C THR A 92 -19.78 -16.72 5.22
N SER A 93 -19.74 -18.01 5.58
CA SER A 93 -18.49 -18.76 5.75
C SER A 93 -17.75 -18.93 4.43
N VAL A 94 -18.45 -19.27 3.34
CA VAL A 94 -17.84 -19.40 2.01
C VAL A 94 -17.37 -18.04 1.51
N ALA A 95 -18.20 -16.99 1.61
CA ALA A 95 -17.82 -15.63 1.23
C ALA A 95 -16.57 -15.13 1.98
N LYS A 96 -16.46 -15.39 3.29
CA LYS A 96 -15.32 -14.99 4.12
C LYS A 96 -14.05 -15.78 3.85
N ASN A 97 -14.17 -17.08 3.57
CA ASN A 97 -13.01 -17.96 3.38
C ASN A 97 -12.61 -18.12 1.92
N CYS A 98 -13.49 -17.81 0.97
CA CYS A 98 -13.28 -17.95 -0.46
C CYS A 98 -13.38 -16.58 -1.15
N GLN A 99 -12.72 -15.58 -0.57
CA GLN A 99 -12.87 -14.17 -0.95
C GLN A 99 -12.55 -13.93 -2.43
N GLN A 100 -11.49 -14.55 -2.95
CA GLN A 100 -11.14 -14.43 -4.36
C GLN A 100 -12.16 -15.15 -5.25
N THR A 101 -12.52 -16.39 -4.92
CA THR A 101 -13.50 -17.15 -5.73
C THR A 101 -14.88 -16.49 -5.75
N CYS A 102 -15.27 -15.85 -4.65
CA CYS A 102 -16.56 -15.20 -4.51
C CYS A 102 -16.55 -13.71 -4.89
N ASN A 103 -15.42 -13.16 -5.36
CA ASN A 103 -15.25 -11.74 -5.65
C ASN A 103 -15.70 -10.85 -4.46
N LYS A 104 -15.33 -11.25 -3.24
CA LYS A 104 -15.59 -10.55 -1.97
C LYS A 104 -14.34 -9.88 -1.40
N CYS A 105 -13.32 -9.68 -2.26
CA CYS A 105 -12.41 -8.57 -2.10
C CYS A 105 -13.23 -7.26 -2.15
#